data_AF-A0A9N9MKG0-F1
#
_entry.id   AF-A0A9N9MKG0-F1
#
_cell.length_a   1.000
_cell.length_b   1.000
_cell.length_c   1.000
_cell.angle_alpha   90.00
_cell.angle_beta   90.00
_cell.angle_gamma   90.00
#
_symmetry.space_group_name_H-M   'P 1'
#
loop_
_entity.id
_entity.type
_entity.pdbx_description
1 polymer ?
#
loop_
_entity_poly.entity_id
_entity_poly.type
_entity_poly.pdbx_seq_one_letter_code
_entity_poly.pdbx_strand_id
1 'polypeptide(L)'
;MNSDADQKKVVAVGDVDEVVFNVMEIENDQTIVNVPIKKRECRFPKEVPHYLKVHKLYSYSTCMVQCHAKYHLKMCNCTHHFMPYYSKQGYCDIDGLKCLTDNFEIFNRLRLLRDTEELRNICECLPSCTEPEYNIISHKKT
;
A
#
# COMPACT_ATOMS: atom_id res chain seq x y z
N MET A 1 5.91 -2.89 5.47
CA MET A 1 4.49 -2.82 5.90
C MET A 1 3.64 -2.75 4.65
N ASN A 2 2.82 -3.77 4.33
CA ASN A 2 1.70 -3.72 3.36
C ASN A 2 1.16 -5.10 2.92
N SER A 3 1.75 -6.23 3.30
CA SER A 3 1.09 -7.54 3.18
C SER A 3 0.38 -7.86 4.48
N ASP A 4 -0.75 -8.55 4.41
CA ASP A 4 -1.36 -9.19 5.58
C ASP A 4 -0.34 -10.13 6.25
N ALA A 5 -0.41 -10.24 7.57
CA ALA A 5 0.47 -11.09 8.35
C ALA A 5 0.41 -12.55 7.87
N ASP A 6 -0.74 -12.95 7.34
CA ASP A 6 -1.04 -14.29 6.84
C ASP A 6 -0.31 -14.63 5.53
N GLN A 7 0.29 -13.63 4.86
CA GLN A 7 1.02 -13.81 3.59
C GLN A 7 2.55 -13.75 3.76
N LYS A 8 3.06 -13.90 4.98
CA LYS A 8 4.50 -13.91 5.26
C LYS A 8 4.88 -15.11 6.11
N LYS A 9 5.99 -15.78 5.74
CA LYS A 9 6.57 -16.87 6.51
C LYS A 9 8.06 -16.68 6.68
N VAL A 10 8.53 -16.91 7.91
CA VAL A 10 9.96 -17.04 8.22
C VAL A 10 10.30 -18.52 8.18
N VAL A 11 11.22 -18.90 7.31
CA VAL A 11 11.75 -20.27 7.16
C VAL A 11 13.17 -20.26 7.69
N ALA A 12 13.49 -21.12 8.65
CA ALA A 12 14.83 -21.16 9.21
C ALA A 12 15.80 -21.85 8.23
N VAL A 13 17.08 -21.52 8.34
CA VAL A 13 18.11 -22.16 7.53
C VAL A 13 18.16 -23.65 7.89
N GLY A 14 17.99 -24.52 6.89
CA GLY A 14 17.97 -25.98 7.05
C GLY A 14 16.57 -26.58 7.11
N ASP A 15 15.52 -25.77 7.30
CA ASP A 15 14.13 -26.22 7.20
C ASP A 15 13.71 -26.36 5.72
N VAL A 16 12.86 -27.34 5.41
CA VAL A 16 12.15 -27.40 4.12
C VAL A 16 10.68 -27.09 4.36
N ASP A 17 10.18 -26.05 3.69
CA ASP A 17 8.79 -25.62 3.84
C ASP A 17 8.06 -25.74 2.49
N GLU A 18 7.03 -26.59 2.44
CA GLU A 18 6.15 -26.75 1.29
C GLU A 18 4.87 -25.94 1.54
N VAL A 19 4.64 -24.91 0.72
CA VAL A 19 3.45 -24.07 0.79
C VAL A 19 2.70 -24.17 -0.55
N VAL A 20 1.42 -24.52 -0.48
CA VAL A 20 0.54 -24.58 -1.65
C VAL A 20 -0.47 -23.45 -1.56
N PHE A 21 -0.51 -22.63 -2.61
CA PHE A 21 -1.41 -21.49 -2.72
C PHE A 21 -2.50 -21.76 -3.76
N ASN A 22 -3.71 -21.28 -3.47
CA ASN A 22 -4.77 -21.08 -4.45
C ASN A 22 -4.84 -19.60 -4.82
N VAL A 23 -4.86 -19.29 -6.11
CA VAL A 23 -4.96 -17.93 -6.64
C VAL A 23 -6.32 -17.76 -7.29
N MET A 24 -7.13 -16.83 -6.77
CA MET A 24 -8.40 -16.46 -7.38
C MET A 24 -8.29 -15.07 -7.99
N GLU A 25 -8.65 -14.94 -9.26
CA GLU A 25 -8.65 -13.66 -9.96
C GLU A 25 -10.02 -13.42 -10.58
N ILE A 26 -10.54 -12.20 -10.41
CA ILE A 26 -11.79 -11.77 -11.03
C ILE A 26 -11.45 -11.14 -12.37
N GLU A 27 -11.87 -11.78 -13.45
CA GLU A 27 -11.75 -11.21 -14.79
C GLU A 27 -12.95 -10.29 -15.08
N ASN A 28 -12.65 -9.01 -15.29
CA ASN A 28 -13.62 -8.01 -15.68
C ASN A 28 -13.77 -7.98 -17.20
N ASP A 29 -14.96 -7.63 -17.70
CA ASP A 29 -15.17 -7.35 -19.12
C ASP A 29 -14.17 -6.28 -19.59
N GLN A 30 -13.51 -6.53 -20.72
CA GLN A 30 -12.45 -5.67 -21.26
C GLN A 30 -12.93 -4.23 -21.53
N THR A 31 -14.23 -4.03 -21.74
CA THR A 31 -14.84 -2.71 -21.96
C THR A 31 -14.88 -1.84 -20.71
N ILE A 32 -14.73 -2.41 -19.50
CA ILE A 32 -14.74 -1.66 -18.23
C ILE A 32 -13.60 -0.62 -18.18
N VAL A 33 -12.48 -0.87 -18.86
CA VAL A 33 -11.37 0.09 -18.97
C VAL A 33 -11.83 1.44 -19.56
N ASN A 34 -12.82 1.41 -20.46
CA ASN A 34 -13.36 2.61 -21.10
C ASN A 34 -14.37 3.36 -20.22
N VAL A 35 -14.87 2.72 -19.14
CA VAL A 35 -15.76 3.38 -18.19
C VAL A 35 -14.93 4.38 -17.36
N PRO A 36 -15.36 5.66 -17.25
CA PRO A 36 -14.63 6.65 -16.47
C PRO A 36 -14.39 6.19 -15.03
N ILE A 37 -13.17 6.43 -14.52
CA ILE A 37 -12.74 6.06 -13.15
C ILE A 37 -13.76 6.51 -12.10
N LYS A 38 -14.33 7.72 -12.23
CA LYS A 38 -15.35 8.26 -11.31
C LYS A 38 -16.64 7.44 -11.25
N LYS A 39 -16.97 6.69 -12.31
CA LYS A 39 -18.19 5.86 -12.36
C LYS A 39 -17.94 4.44 -11.84
N ARG A 40 -16.76 3.87 -12.09
CA ARG A 40 -16.42 2.51 -11.63
C ARG A 40 -15.68 2.44 -10.31
N GLU A 41 -15.24 3.59 -9.79
CA GLU A 41 -14.66 3.76 -8.45
C GLU A 41 -13.42 2.89 -8.15
N CYS A 42 -12.74 2.38 -9.17
CA CYS A 42 -11.49 1.62 -9.07
C CYS A 42 -10.51 2.09 -10.15
N ARG A 43 -9.23 1.70 -10.04
CA ARG A 43 -8.20 1.98 -11.05
C ARG A 43 -7.50 0.71 -11.53
N PHE A 44 -7.22 0.64 -12.82
CA PHE A 44 -6.35 -0.38 -13.40
C PHE A 44 -4.86 0.02 -13.25
N PRO A 45 -3.91 -0.92 -13.35
CA PRO A 45 -2.49 -0.64 -13.11
C PRO A 45 -1.88 0.48 -13.96
N LYS A 46 -2.38 0.69 -15.18
CA LYS A 46 -1.89 1.73 -16.09
C LYS A 46 -2.51 3.11 -15.83
N GLU A 47 -3.50 3.20 -14.94
CA GLU A 47 -4.25 4.44 -14.66
C GLU A 47 -3.62 5.23 -13.52
N VAL A 48 -2.34 5.51 -13.69
CA VAL A 48 -1.51 6.17 -12.69
C VAL A 48 -1.90 7.65 -12.63
N PRO A 49 -2.42 8.14 -11.49
CA PRO A 49 -2.70 9.55 -11.36
C PRO A 49 -1.41 10.36 -11.35
N HIS A 50 -1.42 11.56 -11.93
CA HIS A 50 -0.20 12.37 -12.12
C HIS A 50 0.50 12.76 -10.81
N TYR A 51 -0.21 12.74 -9.68
CA TYR A 51 0.38 12.99 -8.37
C TYR A 51 1.16 11.80 -7.81
N LEU A 52 1.00 10.57 -8.34
CA LEU A 52 1.72 9.39 -7.89
C LEU A 52 3.12 9.35 -8.51
N LYS A 53 4.14 9.47 -7.65
CA LYS A 53 5.56 9.62 -8.02
C LYS A 53 6.40 8.41 -7.59
N VAL A 54 6.01 7.75 -6.51
CA VAL A 54 6.80 6.68 -5.87
C VAL A 54 6.84 5.37 -6.66
N HIS A 55 5.81 5.09 -7.48
CA HIS A 55 5.67 3.84 -8.23
C HIS A 55 5.15 4.12 -9.65
N LYS A 56 5.59 3.30 -10.62
CA LYS A 56 5.25 3.44 -12.06
C LYS A 56 3.89 2.84 -12.44
N LEU A 57 3.32 2.00 -11.60
CA LEU A 57 2.03 1.35 -11.79
C LEU A 57 1.15 1.63 -10.60
N TYR A 58 -0.15 1.68 -10.86
CA TYR A 58 -1.16 1.85 -9.84
C TYR A 58 -1.51 0.51 -9.19
N SER A 59 -1.63 0.54 -7.88
CA SER A 59 -2.37 -0.41 -7.06
C SER A 59 -2.86 0.35 -5.85
N TYR A 60 -3.81 -0.22 -5.11
CA TYR A 60 -4.20 0.35 -3.84
C TYR A 60 -2.99 0.54 -2.91
N SER A 61 -2.16 -0.49 -2.78
CA SER A 61 -1.00 -0.50 -1.90
C SER A 61 0.07 0.54 -2.29
N THR A 62 0.37 0.70 -3.58
CA THR A 62 1.34 1.71 -4.06
C THR A 62 0.86 3.14 -3.81
N CYS A 63 -0.44 3.40 -3.98
CA CYS A 63 -1.04 4.68 -3.62
C CYS A 63 -0.92 4.96 -2.12
N MET A 64 -1.20 3.95 -1.29
CA MET A 64 -1.09 4.08 0.17
C MET A 64 0.35 4.34 0.62
N VAL A 65 1.37 3.73 0.00
CA VAL A 65 2.78 4.05 0.30
C VAL A 65 3.05 5.55 0.15
N GLN A 66 2.59 6.17 -0.95
CA GLN A 66 2.75 7.61 -1.11
C GLN A 66 1.92 8.42 -0.11
N CYS A 67 0.72 7.94 0.22
CA CYS A 67 -0.12 8.55 1.25
C CYS A 67 0.65 8.64 2.57
N HIS A 68 1.27 7.54 3.03
CA HIS A 68 2.14 7.56 4.20
C HIS A 68 3.28 8.57 4.06
N ALA A 69 3.96 8.61 2.91
CA ALA A 69 5.03 9.60 2.67
C ALA A 69 4.54 11.05 2.80
N LYS A 70 3.35 11.37 2.28
CA LYS A 70 2.72 12.70 2.43
C LYS A 70 2.46 13.04 3.88
N TYR A 71 1.96 12.08 4.66
CA TYR A 71 1.69 12.28 6.09
C TYR A 71 2.96 12.46 6.91
N HIS A 72 3.99 11.66 6.65
CA HIS A 72 5.29 11.82 7.29
C HIS A 72 5.83 13.25 7.06
N LEU A 73 5.75 13.74 5.82
CA LEU A 73 6.16 15.12 5.51
C LEU A 73 5.27 16.17 6.16
N LYS A 74 3.94 15.96 6.20
CA LYS A 74 3.00 16.91 6.81
C LYS A 74 3.24 17.06 8.32
N MET A 75 3.51 15.96 9.02
CA MET A 75 3.63 15.94 10.48
C MET A 75 5.06 16.16 10.98
N CYS A 76 6.05 15.58 10.30
CA CYS A 76 7.43 15.51 10.76
C CYS A 76 8.45 16.11 9.77
N ASN A 77 8.01 16.63 8.62
CA ASN A 77 8.84 17.27 7.60
C ASN A 77 9.99 16.40 7.03
N CYS A 78 9.90 15.08 7.20
CA CYS A 78 10.84 14.09 6.68
C CYS A 78 10.11 12.77 6.41
N THR A 79 10.77 11.78 5.79
CA THR A 79 10.17 10.45 5.57
C THR A 79 10.98 9.34 6.24
N HIS A 80 10.32 8.24 6.62
CA HIS A 80 11.01 7.04 7.10
C HIS A 80 12.03 6.52 6.06
N HIS A 81 13.18 6.02 6.49
CA HIS A 81 14.27 5.54 5.61
C HIS A 81 13.90 4.34 4.71
N PHE A 82 12.87 3.57 5.09
CA PHE A 82 12.28 2.52 4.25
C PHE A 82 11.22 3.02 3.24
N MET A 83 10.90 4.32 3.23
CA MET A 83 9.98 4.89 2.26
C MET A 83 10.70 5.00 0.91
N PRO A 84 10.06 4.70 -0.24
CA PRO A 84 10.61 5.09 -1.53
C PRO A 84 10.84 6.59 -1.59
N TYR A 85 11.80 7.00 -2.41
CA TYR A 85 12.09 8.41 -2.62
C TYR A 85 10.84 9.14 -3.13
N TYR A 86 10.37 10.11 -2.34
CA TYR A 86 9.16 10.88 -2.64
C TYR A 86 9.43 12.38 -2.79
N SER A 87 10.34 12.95 -1.99
CA SER A 87 10.57 14.39 -1.94
C SER A 87 12.02 14.75 -1.60
N LYS A 88 12.39 16.01 -1.82
CA LYS A 88 13.71 16.56 -1.53
C LYS A 88 14.01 16.70 -0.03
N GLN A 89 12.99 16.71 0.83
CA GLN A 89 13.14 16.76 2.30
C GLN A 89 13.96 15.57 2.83
N GLY A 90 14.02 14.46 2.09
CA GLY A 90 14.86 13.33 2.43
C GLY A 90 14.30 12.46 3.55
N TYR A 91 15.20 11.68 4.15
CA TYR A 91 14.88 10.74 5.21
C TYR A 91 15.06 11.38 6.59
N CYS A 92 14.24 10.96 7.54
CA CYS A 92 14.31 11.40 8.93
C CYS A 92 15.63 10.98 9.58
N ASP A 93 16.20 11.89 10.37
CA ASP A 93 17.21 11.60 11.38
C ASP A 93 16.55 11.06 12.66
N ILE A 94 17.30 10.99 13.77
CA ILE A 94 16.80 10.43 15.03
C ILE A 94 15.59 11.22 15.58
N ASP A 95 15.63 12.55 15.52
CA ASP A 95 14.54 13.40 16.01
C ASP A 95 13.30 13.26 15.11
N GLY A 96 13.50 13.21 13.79
CA GLY A 96 12.43 12.92 12.84
C GLY A 96 11.81 11.53 13.06
N LEU A 97 12.63 10.51 13.33
CA LEU A 97 12.15 9.16 13.63
C LEU A 97 11.38 9.10 14.95
N LYS A 98 11.79 9.88 15.95
CA LYS A 98 11.02 10.07 17.19
C LYS A 98 9.64 10.67 16.87
N CYS A 99 9.59 11.75 16.09
CA CYS A 99 8.32 12.34 15.65
C CYS A 99 7.44 11.32 14.92
N LEU A 100 8.02 10.50 14.05
CA LEU A 100 7.26 9.46 13.36
C LEU A 100 6.70 8.40 14.32
N THR A 101 7.47 8.04 15.35
CA THR A 101 7.06 7.07 16.38
C THR A 101 5.95 7.64 17.25
N ASP A 102 6.06 8.90 17.66
CA ASP A 102 5.04 9.58 18.48
C ASP A 102 3.69 9.69 17.74
N ASN A 103 3.70 9.70 16.40
CA ASN A 103 2.52 9.76 15.54
C ASN A 103 2.13 8.40 14.92
N PHE A 104 2.71 7.29 15.38
CA PHE A 104 2.56 5.96 14.76
C PHE A 104 1.11 5.48 14.63
N GLU A 105 0.29 5.72 15.66
CA GLU A 105 -1.14 5.35 15.66
C GLU A 105 -1.92 6.02 14.54
N ILE A 106 -1.63 7.30 14.26
CA ILE A 106 -2.28 8.04 13.18
C ILE A 106 -1.89 7.41 11.84
N PHE A 107 -0.61 7.10 11.65
CA PHE A 107 -0.13 6.51 10.41
C PHE A 107 -0.72 5.11 10.16
N ASN A 108 -0.81 4.25 11.18
CA ASN A 108 -1.41 2.93 11.02
C ASN A 108 -2.90 2.98 10.68
N ARG A 109 -3.60 3.98 11.23
CA ARG A 109 -5.03 4.15 11.00
C ARG A 109 -5.35 4.86 9.69
N LEU A 110 -4.38 5.30 8.88
CA LEU A 110 -4.63 5.97 7.59
C LEU A 110 -5.52 5.15 6.63
N ARG A 111 -5.52 3.82 6.73
CA ARG A 111 -6.43 2.95 5.98
C ARG A 111 -7.89 3.07 6.43
N LEU A 112 -8.11 3.24 7.74
CA LEU A 112 -9.42 3.32 8.40
C LEU A 112 -9.96 4.76 8.46
N LEU A 113 -9.08 5.74 8.43
CA LEU A 113 -9.40 7.16 8.58
C LEU A 113 -9.95 7.82 7.30
N ARG A 114 -10.48 7.04 6.35
CA ARG A 114 -11.24 7.55 5.19
C ARG A 114 -12.47 8.37 5.61
N ASP A 115 -12.94 8.16 6.84
CA ASP A 115 -14.21 8.68 7.34
C ASP A 115 -14.11 10.05 8.04
N THR A 116 -12.90 10.60 8.23
CA THR A 116 -12.75 11.96 8.79
C THR A 116 -12.43 12.99 7.69
N GLU A 117 -13.14 14.11 7.70
CA GLU A 117 -13.03 15.15 6.65
C GLU A 117 -11.61 15.72 6.49
N GLU A 118 -10.86 15.88 7.60
CA GLU A 118 -9.51 16.43 7.58
C GLU A 118 -8.47 15.53 6.90
N LEU A 119 -8.71 14.21 6.91
CA LEU A 119 -7.78 13.20 6.41
C LEU A 119 -8.15 12.72 4.99
N ARG A 120 -9.44 12.83 4.62
CA ARG A 120 -9.97 12.57 3.27
C ARG A 120 -9.30 13.42 2.19
N ASN A 121 -8.89 14.64 2.53
CA ASN A 121 -8.27 15.58 1.58
C ASN A 121 -6.80 15.26 1.24
N ILE A 122 -6.14 14.31 1.94
CA ILE A 122 -4.70 14.04 1.73
C ILE A 122 -4.48 12.85 0.78
N CYS A 123 -5.39 11.87 0.81
CA CYS A 123 -5.22 10.60 0.11
C CYS A 123 -6.46 10.16 -0.67
N GLU A 124 -6.41 10.35 -1.99
CA GLU A 124 -7.43 9.92 -2.94
C GLU A 124 -7.08 8.56 -3.56
N CYS A 125 -6.90 7.53 -2.72
CA CYS A 125 -6.61 6.18 -3.22
C CYS A 125 -7.91 5.44 -3.54
N LEU A 126 -8.09 4.98 -4.78
CA LEU A 126 -9.18 4.09 -5.16
C LEU A 126 -8.74 2.61 -5.07
N PRO A 127 -9.64 1.65 -4.83
CA PRO A 127 -9.30 0.23 -4.95
C PRO A 127 -8.75 -0.11 -6.34
N SER A 128 -7.98 -1.19 -6.43
CA SER A 128 -7.53 -1.75 -7.70
C SER A 128 -8.73 -2.42 -8.39
N CYS A 129 -8.90 -2.27 -9.72
CA CYS A 129 -9.96 -2.99 -10.43
C CYS A 129 -9.67 -4.48 -10.61
N THR A 130 -8.39 -4.85 -10.55
CA THR A 130 -7.89 -6.23 -10.69
C THR A 130 -6.91 -6.47 -9.56
N GLU A 131 -7.28 -7.34 -8.63
CA GLU A 131 -6.44 -7.71 -7.50
C GLU A 131 -6.61 -9.20 -7.24
N PRO A 132 -5.56 -10.02 -7.43
CA PRO A 132 -5.65 -11.46 -7.17
C PRO A 132 -5.71 -11.73 -5.67
N GLU A 133 -6.56 -12.68 -5.29
CA GLU A 133 -6.64 -13.20 -3.93
C GLU A 133 -5.77 -14.45 -3.80
N TYR A 134 -4.84 -14.43 -2.85
CA TYR A 134 -3.95 -15.55 -2.55
C TYR A 134 -4.39 -16.22 -1.25
N ASN A 135 -4.77 -17.50 -1.33
CA ASN A 135 -5.17 -18.30 -0.18
C ASN A 135 -4.20 -19.47 0.01
N ILE A 136 -3.69 -19.69 1.22
CA ILE A 136 -2.87 -20.86 1.53
C ILE A 136 -3.81 -22.04 1.75
N ILE A 137 -3.69 -23.08 0.91
CA ILE A 137 -4.53 -24.28 1.01
C ILE A 137 -3.81 -25.47 1.64
N SER A 138 -2.48 -25.48 1.60
CA SER A 138 -1.67 -26.50 2.28
C SER A 138 -0.36 -25.92 2.74
N HIS A 139 0.09 -26.41 3.90
CA HIS A 139 1.36 -26.06 4.48
C HIS A 139 1.97 -27.31 5.13
N LYS A 140 3.19 -27.65 4.77
CA LYS A 140 3.95 -28.74 5.38
C LYS A 140 5.37 -28.29 5.67
N LYS A 141 5.75 -28.40 6.93
CA LYS A 141 7.12 -28.25 7.37
C LYS A 141 7.77 -29.64 7.43
N THR A 142 8.91 -29.80 6.76
CA THR A 142 9.73 -31.03 6.78
C THR A 142 11.05 -30.76 7.49
#